data_AF-A0A368TJY8-F1
#
_entry.id   AF-A0A368TJY8-F1
#
_cell.length_a   1.000
_cell.length_b   1.000
_cell.length_c   1.000
_cell.angle_alpha   90.00
_cell.angle_beta   90.00
_cell.angle_gamma   90.00
#
_symmetry.space_group_name_H-M   'P 1'
#
loop_
_entity.id
_entity.type
_entity.pdbx_description
1 polymer ?
#
loop_
_entity_poly.entity_id
_entity_poly.type
_entity_poly.pdbx_seq_one_letter_code
_entity_poly.pdbx_strand_id
1 'polypeptide(L)'
;MDSLDAIWSSRKIAKLAHENVVYMYLTGHEKPDFRTICNFKKECEGLIEAAFKETVTMAKALGILNLNHISTDGPKMKANASNNYTLSKEEIERIRKLIARGIAIDKAEDKLYRDKRGDELPPELNTQEKIREKNLRVMWGKLGSSVAALSNIKGLVANFAFRVSSI
;
A
#
# COMPACT_ATOMS: atom_id res chain seq x y z
N MET A 1 -3.61 9.64 -15.44
CA MET A 1 -3.37 9.98 -14.03
C MET A 1 -4.24 9.02 -13.25
N ASP A 2 -3.81 7.76 -13.21
CA ASP A 2 -4.53 6.73 -12.48
C ASP A 2 -4.22 6.94 -11.01
N SER A 3 -5.25 7.23 -10.19
CA SER A 3 -5.42 6.69 -8.84
C SER A 3 -6.20 7.62 -7.90
N LEU A 4 -7.52 7.39 -7.79
CA LEU A 4 -8.10 7.40 -6.45
C LEU A 4 -7.58 6.09 -5.82
N ASP A 5 -6.54 6.18 -5.01
CA ASP A 5 -5.58 5.10 -4.66
C ASP A 5 -6.17 3.80 -4.06
N ALA A 6 -7.50 3.67 -3.95
CA ALA A 6 -8.20 2.48 -3.45
C ALA A 6 -7.60 1.94 -2.14
N ILE A 7 -7.22 2.86 -1.25
CA ILE A 7 -6.48 2.54 -0.03
C ILE A 7 -7.47 2.30 1.09
N TRP A 8 -7.56 1.04 1.48
CA TRP A 8 -8.46 0.59 2.53
C TRP A 8 -7.75 0.30 3.86
N SER A 9 -6.45 0.01 3.82
CA SER A 9 -5.62 -0.28 5.01
C SER A 9 -5.41 0.96 5.85
N SER A 10 -5.73 0.87 7.15
CA SER A 10 -5.47 1.92 8.14
C SER A 10 -3.97 2.20 8.31
N ARG A 11 -3.11 1.19 8.11
CA ARG A 11 -1.64 1.34 8.19
C ARG A 11 -1.12 2.18 7.04
N LYS A 12 -1.62 1.93 5.83
CA LYS A 12 -1.30 2.74 4.65
C LYS A 12 -1.82 4.17 4.77
N ILE A 13 -3.05 4.35 5.28
CA ILE A 13 -3.61 5.69 5.51
C ILE A 13 -2.75 6.45 6.53
N ALA A 14 -2.35 5.82 7.63
CA ALA A 14 -1.45 6.44 8.61
C ALA A 14 -0.14 6.90 7.95
N LYS A 15 0.51 6.02 7.17
CA LYS A 15 1.72 6.37 6.43
C LYS A 15 1.51 7.57 5.50
N LEU A 16 0.40 7.61 4.76
CA LEU A 16 0.13 8.71 3.85
C LEU A 16 -0.10 10.04 4.57
N ALA A 17 -0.72 10.01 5.77
CA ALA A 17 -0.80 11.20 6.61
C ALA A 17 0.58 11.73 7.04
N HIS A 18 1.63 10.89 7.02
CA HIS A 18 3.01 11.29 7.30
C HIS A 18 3.82 11.73 6.07
N GLU A 19 3.50 11.23 4.88
CA GLU A 19 4.40 11.34 3.71
C GLU A 19 3.75 12.04 2.50
N ASN A 20 2.42 11.99 2.37
CA ASN A 20 1.70 12.52 1.21
C ASN A 20 1.00 13.84 1.52
N VAL A 21 1.32 14.88 0.76
CA VAL A 21 0.80 16.25 0.95
C VAL A 21 -0.74 16.32 0.91
N VAL A 22 -1.39 15.53 0.06
CA VAL A 22 -2.86 15.51 -0.04
C VAL A 22 -3.46 14.97 1.27
N TYR A 23 -2.91 13.88 1.79
CA TYR A 23 -3.38 13.30 3.06
C TYR A 23 -3.04 14.19 4.26
N MET A 24 -1.87 14.84 4.26
CA MET A 24 -1.54 15.85 5.27
C MET A 24 -2.55 17.01 5.27
N TYR A 25 -2.99 17.46 4.10
CA TYR A 25 -4.03 18.50 4.01
C TYR A 25 -5.36 18.00 4.55
N LEU A 26 -5.79 16.79 4.16
CA LEU A 26 -7.05 16.18 4.62
C LEU A 26 -7.09 15.94 6.13
N THR A 27 -5.95 15.60 6.76
CA THR A 27 -5.86 15.41 8.20
C THR A 27 -5.60 16.70 8.97
N GLY A 28 -5.50 17.86 8.32
CA GLY A 28 -5.14 19.11 8.99
C GLY A 28 -3.72 19.09 9.58
N HIS A 29 -2.81 18.36 8.93
CA HIS A 29 -1.44 18.07 9.36
C HIS A 29 -1.32 17.21 10.62
N GLU A 30 -2.44 16.64 11.10
CA GLU A 30 -2.40 15.62 12.13
C GLU A 30 -1.84 14.30 11.58
N LYS A 31 -1.15 13.57 12.47
CA LYS A 31 -0.45 12.33 12.16
C LYS A 31 -1.02 11.19 13.02
N PRO A 32 -2.27 10.77 12.76
CA PRO A 32 -2.92 9.73 13.54
C PRO A 32 -2.19 8.38 13.36
N ASP A 33 -2.04 7.64 14.45
CA ASP A 33 -1.50 6.27 14.37
C ASP A 33 -2.51 5.34 13.70
N PHE A 34 -2.01 4.23 13.14
CA PHE A 34 -2.88 3.25 12.47
C PHE A 34 -3.96 2.68 13.40
N ARG A 35 -3.65 2.57 14.71
CA ARG A 35 -4.62 2.14 15.73
C ARG A 35 -5.76 3.13 15.88
N THR A 36 -5.46 4.42 15.89
CA THR A 36 -6.46 5.48 15.96
C THR A 36 -7.43 5.39 14.77
N ILE A 37 -6.91 5.22 13.56
CA ILE A 37 -7.73 5.08 12.34
C ILE A 37 -8.56 3.78 12.39
N CYS A 38 -7.96 2.67 12.82
CA CYS A 38 -8.63 1.38 12.93
C CYS A 38 -9.78 1.41 13.95
N ASN A 39 -9.55 2.04 15.12
CA ASN A 39 -10.58 2.20 16.15
C ASN A 39 -11.70 3.13 15.66
N PHE A 40 -11.35 4.24 15.01
CA PHE A 40 -12.33 5.14 14.41
C PHE A 40 -13.24 4.41 13.40
N LYS A 41 -12.68 3.58 12.52
CA LYS A 41 -13.48 2.78 11.58
C LYS A 41 -14.45 1.81 12.25
N LYS A 42 -14.05 1.21 13.38
CA LYS A 42 -14.86 0.23 14.12
C LYS A 42 -15.94 0.90 14.97
N GLU A 43 -15.58 1.95 15.68
CA GLU A 43 -16.46 2.64 16.64
C GLU A 43 -17.42 3.60 15.94
N CYS A 44 -16.99 4.20 14.82
CA CYS A 44 -17.76 5.20 14.09
C CYS A 44 -18.33 4.68 12.76
N GLU A 45 -18.44 3.35 12.56
CA GLU A 45 -18.95 2.76 11.32
C GLU A 45 -20.29 3.38 10.86
N GLY A 46 -21.24 3.52 11.79
CA GLY A 46 -22.55 4.14 11.49
C GLY A 46 -22.47 5.63 11.16
N LEU A 47 -21.54 6.37 11.77
CA LEU A 47 -21.31 7.78 11.47
C LEU A 47 -20.64 7.97 10.12
N ILE A 48 -19.68 7.10 9.78
CA ILE A 48 -19.03 7.08 8.47
C ILE A 48 -20.07 6.79 7.40
N GLU A 49 -20.95 5.81 7.61
CA GLU A 49 -22.06 5.54 6.68
C GLU A 49 -22.95 6.76 6.52
N ALA A 50 -23.38 7.40 7.62
CA ALA A 50 -24.27 8.56 7.58
C ALA A 50 -23.64 9.76 6.86
N ALA A 51 -22.40 10.12 7.19
CA ALA A 51 -21.67 11.21 6.56
C ALA A 51 -21.43 10.95 5.07
N PHE A 52 -21.07 9.70 4.71
CA PHE A 52 -20.88 9.33 3.30
C PHE A 52 -22.21 9.35 2.54
N LYS A 53 -23.29 8.89 3.15
CA LYS A 53 -24.64 8.95 2.59
C LYS A 53 -25.04 10.40 2.32
N GLU A 54 -24.82 11.30 3.26
CA GLU A 54 -25.19 12.71 3.13
C GLU A 54 -24.37 13.41 2.04
N THR A 55 -23.04 13.27 2.06
CA THR A 55 -22.15 13.87 1.05
C THR A 55 -22.48 13.40 -0.37
N VAL A 56 -22.73 12.11 -0.56
CA VAL A 56 -23.12 11.55 -1.87
C VAL A 56 -24.52 12.02 -2.27
N THR A 57 -25.45 12.12 -1.33
CA THR A 57 -26.80 12.65 -1.59
C THR A 57 -26.72 14.12 -2.05
N MET A 58 -25.92 14.94 -1.38
CA MET A 58 -25.69 16.34 -1.78
C MET A 58 -25.02 16.42 -3.15
N ALA A 59 -23.99 15.61 -3.42
CA ALA A 59 -23.30 15.61 -4.70
C ALA A 59 -24.22 15.19 -5.87
N LYS A 60 -25.14 14.25 -5.62
CA LYS A 60 -26.17 13.84 -6.58
C LYS A 60 -27.19 14.96 -6.81
N ALA A 61 -27.62 15.65 -5.74
CA ALA A 61 -28.54 16.78 -5.85
C ALA A 61 -27.96 17.97 -6.62
N LEU A 62 -26.66 18.19 -6.51
CA LEU A 62 -25.92 19.20 -7.27
C LEU A 62 -25.61 18.76 -8.72
N GLY A 63 -25.96 17.53 -9.12
CA GLY A 63 -25.67 16.99 -10.45
C GLY A 63 -24.19 16.72 -10.71
N ILE A 64 -23.35 16.70 -9.67
CA ILE A 64 -21.89 16.51 -9.75
C ILE A 64 -21.54 15.03 -9.87
N LEU A 65 -22.40 14.15 -9.35
CA LEU A 65 -22.09 12.73 -9.18
C LEU A 65 -23.18 11.82 -9.76
N ASN A 66 -22.79 10.95 -10.70
CA ASN A 66 -23.62 9.84 -11.18
C ASN A 66 -23.01 8.51 -10.70
N LEU A 67 -23.60 7.90 -9.67
CA LEU A 67 -23.16 6.61 -9.10
C LEU A 67 -23.28 5.42 -10.06
N ASN A 68 -24.00 5.59 -11.18
CA ASN A 68 -24.08 4.58 -12.24
C ASN A 68 -22.76 4.40 -12.99
N HIS A 69 -21.83 5.36 -12.91
CA HIS A 69 -20.59 5.35 -13.70
C HIS A 69 -19.39 5.76 -12.85
N ILE A 70 -19.03 4.94 -11.86
CA ILE A 70 -17.67 4.98 -11.29
C ILE A 70 -16.77 4.29 -12.31
N SER A 71 -16.37 5.00 -13.36
CA SER A 71 -15.29 4.56 -14.23
C SER A 71 -13.95 4.98 -13.65
N THR A 72 -13.01 4.04 -13.70
CA THR A 72 -11.60 4.22 -13.36
C THR A 72 -10.91 5.30 -14.21
N ASP A 73 -11.49 5.62 -15.37
CA ASP A 73 -11.11 6.73 -16.24
C ASP A 73 -12.12 7.89 -16.10
N GLY A 74 -11.66 9.12 -16.03
CA GLY A 74 -12.45 10.29 -15.60
C GLY A 74 -13.79 10.42 -16.36
N PRO A 75 -14.94 10.59 -15.67
CA PRO A 75 -16.22 10.62 -16.35
C PRO A 75 -16.36 11.92 -17.16
N LYS A 76 -16.56 11.80 -18.49
CA LYS A 76 -17.03 12.90 -19.33
C LYS A 76 -18.52 13.13 -19.06
N MET A 77 -18.87 14.15 -18.30
CA MET A 77 -20.26 14.46 -17.97
C MET A 77 -20.98 15.17 -19.12
N LYS A 78 -21.97 14.50 -19.72
CA LYS A 78 -23.13 15.19 -20.33
C LYS A 78 -24.17 15.39 -19.22
N ALA A 79 -24.57 16.64 -19.01
CA ALA A 79 -25.60 17.03 -18.05
C ALA A 79 -26.93 16.34 -18.39
N ASN A 80 -27.27 15.29 -17.63
CA ASN A 80 -28.59 14.67 -17.69
C ASN A 80 -29.26 14.86 -16.32
N ALA A 81 -30.19 15.79 -16.27
CA ALA A 81 -30.96 16.18 -15.08
C ALA A 81 -32.21 15.30 -14.95
N SER A 82 -32.07 14.11 -14.36
CA SER A 82 -33.24 13.32 -13.96
C SER A 82 -33.38 13.21 -12.43
N ASN A 83 -34.63 13.21 -11.99
CA ASN A 83 -35.08 13.76 -10.71
C ASN A 83 -35.09 12.74 -9.57
N ASN A 84 -33.98 12.03 -9.32
CA ASN A 84 -33.90 11.08 -8.20
C ASN A 84 -32.85 11.53 -7.16
N TYR A 85 -33.26 12.48 -6.33
CA TYR A 85 -32.47 13.14 -5.27
C TYR A 85 -32.19 12.26 -4.03
N THR A 86 -32.53 10.97 -4.09
CA THR A 86 -32.39 10.04 -2.98
C THR A 86 -31.48 8.88 -3.39
N LEU A 87 -30.68 8.40 -2.45
CA LEU A 87 -29.90 7.18 -2.63
C LEU A 87 -30.82 5.96 -2.68
N SER A 88 -30.58 5.08 -3.65
CA SER A 88 -31.27 3.79 -3.73
C SER A 88 -30.81 2.87 -2.61
N LYS A 89 -31.63 1.86 -2.28
CA LYS A 89 -31.24 0.83 -1.30
C LYS A 89 -29.94 0.12 -1.72
N GLU A 90 -29.76 -0.11 -3.01
CA GLU A 90 -28.56 -0.75 -3.57
C GLU A 90 -27.30 0.12 -3.40
N GLU A 91 -27.42 1.44 -3.58
CA GLU A 91 -26.32 2.38 -3.40
C GLU A 91 -25.86 2.42 -1.94
N ILE A 92 -26.81 2.43 -0.99
CA ILE A 92 -26.52 2.37 0.45
C ILE A 92 -25.83 1.04 0.80
N GLU A 93 -26.32 -0.08 0.24
CA GLU A 93 -25.71 -1.38 0.50
C GLU A 93 -24.29 -1.48 -0.06
N ARG A 94 -24.01 -0.85 -1.21
CA ARG A 94 -22.65 -0.74 -1.75
C ARG A 94 -21.72 0.04 -0.81
N ILE A 95 -22.18 1.17 -0.25
CA ILE A 95 -21.40 1.96 0.73
C ILE A 95 -21.06 1.09 1.95
N ARG A 96 -22.04 0.36 2.49
CA ARG A 96 -21.81 -0.57 3.62
C ARG A 96 -20.78 -1.64 3.28
N LYS A 97 -20.85 -2.23 2.08
CA LYS A 97 -19.87 -3.22 1.62
C LYS A 97 -18.45 -2.64 1.53
N LEU A 98 -18.31 -1.38 1.12
CA LEU A 98 -16.99 -0.72 1.07
C LEU A 98 -16.42 -0.51 2.47
N ILE A 99 -17.23 -0.04 3.43
CA ILE A 99 -16.80 0.17 4.82
C ILE A 99 -16.41 -1.18 5.45
N ALA A 100 -17.26 -2.19 5.32
CA ALA A 100 -17.01 -3.54 5.82
C ALA A 100 -15.73 -4.16 5.22
N ARG A 101 -15.47 -3.91 3.92
CA ARG A 101 -14.23 -4.35 3.26
C ARG A 101 -13.00 -3.71 3.90
N GLY A 102 -13.04 -2.41 4.21
CA GLY A 102 -11.95 -1.73 4.90
C GLY A 102 -11.66 -2.34 6.27
N ILE A 103 -12.69 -2.59 7.06
CA ILE A 103 -12.57 -3.22 8.39
C ILE A 103 -12.01 -4.64 8.28
N ALA A 104 -12.43 -5.41 7.27
CA ALA A 104 -11.94 -6.77 7.04
C ALA A 104 -10.44 -6.79 6.68
N ILE A 105 -9.97 -5.84 5.87
CA ILE A 105 -8.56 -5.68 5.52
C ILE A 105 -7.74 -5.37 6.79
N ASP A 106 -8.21 -4.43 7.62
CA ASP A 106 -7.53 -4.10 8.87
C ASP A 106 -7.43 -5.31 9.81
N LYS A 107 -8.50 -6.10 9.94
CA LYS A 107 -8.47 -7.36 10.73
C LYS A 107 -7.48 -8.39 10.18
N ALA A 108 -7.37 -8.51 8.86
CA ALA A 108 -6.41 -9.42 8.24
C ALA A 108 -4.97 -8.96 8.47
N GLU A 109 -4.71 -7.65 8.38
CA GLU A 109 -3.40 -7.06 8.65
C GLU A 109 -3.01 -7.18 10.13
N ASP A 110 -3.94 -7.04 11.06
CA ASP A 110 -3.69 -7.25 12.50
C ASP A 110 -3.25 -8.68 12.81
N LYS A 111 -3.81 -9.69 12.12
CA LYS A 111 -3.37 -11.08 12.24
C LYS A 111 -1.95 -11.30 11.73
N LEU A 112 -1.54 -10.56 10.69
CA LEU A 112 -0.25 -10.70 10.04
C LEU A 112 0.86 -9.93 10.75
N TYR A 113 0.63 -8.65 11.04
CA TYR A 113 1.65 -7.72 11.53
C TYR A 113 1.56 -7.47 13.04
N ARG A 114 0.44 -7.84 13.68
CA ARG A 114 0.17 -7.57 15.10
C ARG A 114 0.39 -6.09 15.42
N ASP A 115 1.31 -5.79 16.32
CA ASP A 115 1.60 -4.43 16.76
C ASP A 115 2.53 -3.65 15.84
N LYS A 116 3.20 -4.32 14.90
CA LYS A 116 4.16 -3.67 13.97
C LYS A 116 3.43 -3.02 12.83
N ARG A 117 3.92 -1.89 12.33
CA ARG A 117 3.29 -1.19 11.18
C ARG A 117 3.36 -1.96 9.87
N GLY A 118 4.31 -2.89 9.73
CA GLY A 118 4.55 -3.66 8.49
C GLY A 118 5.61 -3.03 7.58
N ASP A 119 5.81 -1.72 7.71
CA ASP A 119 6.77 -0.92 6.93
C ASP A 119 8.08 -0.64 7.72
N GLU A 120 8.24 -1.30 8.86
CA GLU A 120 9.42 -1.14 9.73
C GLU A 120 10.66 -1.76 9.09
N LEU A 121 11.79 -1.04 9.20
CA LEU A 121 13.09 -1.57 8.83
C LEU A 121 13.39 -2.84 9.64
N PRO A 122 13.88 -3.92 9.00
CA PRO A 122 14.29 -5.12 9.72
C PRO A 122 15.31 -4.76 10.82
N PRO A 123 15.35 -5.50 11.95
CA PRO A 123 16.29 -5.23 13.04
C PRO A 123 17.77 -5.21 12.62
N GLU A 124 18.08 -5.92 11.53
CA GLU A 124 19.39 -5.99 10.87
C GLU A 124 19.75 -4.75 10.05
N LEU A 125 18.80 -3.86 9.78
CA LEU A 125 18.96 -2.66 8.95
C LEU A 125 18.52 -1.39 9.67
N ASN A 126 18.24 -1.49 10.96
CA ASN A 126 17.67 -0.38 11.73
C ASN A 126 18.70 0.71 12.12
N THR A 127 19.99 0.50 11.83
CA THR A 127 21.07 1.45 12.18
C THR A 127 22.10 1.48 11.06
N GLN A 128 22.71 2.66 10.84
CA GLN A 128 23.76 2.88 9.84
C GLN A 128 24.90 1.85 9.95
N GLU A 129 25.29 1.49 11.18
CA GLU A 129 26.33 0.48 11.46
C GLU A 129 25.93 -0.90 10.95
N LYS A 130 24.72 -1.36 11.27
CA LYS A 130 24.20 -2.66 10.82
C LYS A 130 24.01 -2.72 9.30
N ILE A 131 23.61 -1.60 8.68
CA ILE A 131 23.55 -1.47 7.21
C ILE A 131 24.95 -1.64 6.62
N ARG A 132 25.97 -0.97 7.19
CA ARG A 132 27.37 -1.09 6.75
C ARG A 132 27.90 -2.51 6.92
N GLU A 133 27.63 -3.16 8.05
CA GLU A 133 28.04 -4.55 8.30
C GLU A 133 27.40 -5.52 7.30
N LYS A 134 26.11 -5.36 6.99
CA LYS A 134 25.43 -6.18 5.99
C LYS A 134 26.00 -5.95 4.59
N ASN A 135 26.25 -4.69 4.23
CA ASN A 135 26.88 -4.35 2.95
C ASN A 135 28.29 -4.96 2.83
N LEU A 136 29.11 -4.88 3.88
CA LEU A 136 30.42 -5.51 3.94
C LEU A 136 30.29 -7.03 3.77
N ARG A 137 29.37 -7.69 4.48
CA ARG A 137 29.13 -9.13 4.36
C ARG A 137 28.76 -9.54 2.93
N VAL A 138 27.88 -8.78 2.28
CA VAL A 138 27.48 -9.02 0.88
C VAL A 138 28.65 -8.80 -0.08
N MET A 139 29.45 -7.75 0.13
CA MET A 139 30.65 -7.51 -0.69
C MET A 139 31.69 -8.63 -0.55
N TRP A 140 31.98 -9.05 0.68
CA TRP A 140 32.90 -10.15 0.96
C TRP A 140 32.41 -11.48 0.37
N GLY A 141 31.11 -11.75 0.40
CA GLY A 141 30.52 -12.91 -0.28
C GLY A 141 30.72 -12.88 -1.80
N LYS A 142 30.46 -11.73 -2.44
CA LYS A 142 30.68 -11.55 -3.89
C LYS A 142 32.16 -11.68 -4.28
N LEU A 143 33.06 -11.15 -3.46
CA LEU A 143 34.51 -11.27 -3.67
C LEU A 143 34.93 -12.75 -3.54
N GLY A 144 34.47 -13.45 -2.51
CA GLY A 144 34.74 -14.86 -2.28
C GLY A 144 34.28 -15.75 -3.44
N SER A 145 33.08 -15.50 -3.98
CA SER A 145 32.58 -16.22 -5.16
C SER A 145 33.43 -15.94 -6.41
N SER A 146 33.90 -14.70 -6.62
CA SER A 146 34.78 -14.35 -7.75
C SER A 146 36.17 -14.98 -7.61
N VAL A 147 36.75 -14.99 -6.41
CA VAL A 147 38.03 -15.63 -6.13
C VAL A 147 37.94 -17.14 -6.32
N ALA A 148 36.85 -17.77 -5.86
CA ALA A 148 36.59 -19.19 -6.08
C ALA A 148 36.40 -19.53 -7.57
N ALA A 149 35.78 -18.65 -8.36
CA ALA A 149 35.67 -18.85 -9.80
C ALA A 149 37.04 -18.78 -10.50
N LEU A 150 37.89 -17.84 -10.11
CA LEU A 150 39.24 -17.69 -10.67
C LEU A 150 40.18 -18.85 -10.29
N SER A 151 40.08 -19.38 -9.06
CA SER A 151 40.85 -20.56 -8.66
C SER A 151 40.41 -21.81 -9.43
N ASN A 152 39.11 -21.98 -9.67
CA ASN A 152 38.58 -23.07 -10.49
C ASN A 152 39.07 -22.99 -11.95
N ILE A 153 39.14 -21.79 -12.54
CA ILE A 153 39.66 -21.59 -13.90
C ILE A 153 41.14 -21.93 -13.99
N LYS A 154 41.96 -21.51 -13.02
CA LYS A 154 43.39 -21.89 -12.97
C LYS A 154 43.58 -23.40 -12.86
N GLY A 155 42.75 -24.07 -12.04
CA GLY A 155 42.74 -25.53 -11.93
C GLY A 155 42.36 -26.20 -13.26
N LEU A 156 41.37 -25.66 -13.98
CA LEU A 156 40.93 -26.18 -15.28
C LEU A 156 42.02 -26.04 -16.36
N VAL A 157 42.70 -24.89 -16.41
CA VAL A 157 43.79 -24.62 -17.37
C VAL A 157 45.00 -25.52 -17.07
N ALA A 158 45.36 -25.70 -15.78
CA ALA A 158 46.43 -26.60 -15.39
C ALA A 158 46.13 -28.06 -15.79
N ASN A 159 44.88 -28.51 -15.60
CA ASN A 159 44.46 -29.86 -15.98
C ASN A 159 44.41 -30.05 -17.50
N PHE A 160 43.99 -29.02 -18.24
CA PHE A 160 44.00 -29.03 -19.70
C PHE A 160 45.43 -29.07 -20.26
N ALA A 161 46.34 -28.24 -19.73
CA ALA A 161 47.76 -28.25 -20.11
C ALA A 161 48.44 -29.59 -19.82
N PHE A 162 48.13 -30.21 -18.68
CA PHE A 162 48.63 -31.54 -18.33
C PHE A 162 48.13 -32.61 -19.32
N ARG A 163 46.85 -32.55 -19.70
CA ARG A 163 46.23 -33.52 -20.62
C ARG A 163 46.70 -33.37 -22.07
N VAL A 164 47.01 -32.15 -22.51
CA VAL A 164 47.61 -31.89 -23.83
C VAL A 164 49.08 -32.35 -23.88
N SER A 165 49.78 -32.34 -22.74
CA SER A 165 51.16 -32.82 -22.64
C SER A 165 51.30 -34.35 -22.47
N SER A 166 50.18 -35.08 -22.33
CA SER A 166 50.13 -36.55 -22.21
C SER A 166 49.52 -37.24 -23.44
N ILE A 167 49.45 -36.54 -24.57
CA ILE A 167 49.14 -37.07 -25.91
C ILE A 167 50.40 -36.87 -26.76
#